data_AF-A0A2R6EV27-F1
#
_entry.id   AF-A0A2R6EV27-F1
#
_cell.length_a   1.000
_cell.length_b   1.000
_cell.length_c   1.000
_cell.angle_alpha   90.00
_cell.angle_beta   90.00
_cell.angle_gamma   90.00
#
_symmetry.space_group_name_H-M   'P 1'
#
loop_
_entity.id
_entity.type
_entity.pdbx_description
1 polymer ?
#
loop_
_entity_poly.entity_id
_entity_poly.type
_entity_poly.pdbx_seq_one_letter_code
_entity_poly.pdbx_strand_id
1 'polypeptide(L)' 'MQDPFKELMFRSFKDAMDIAADYNAWAGEAFDEPMPVQPNAIPQLAMLLYRSRVQARLGEGSIDFPEVDDRMYD' A
#
# COMPACT_ATOMS: atom_id res chain seq x y z
N MET A 1 -2.20 -24.81 5.80
CA MET A 1 -1.23 -24.18 4.89
C MET A 1 -1.58 -22.70 4.86
N GLN A 2 -0.76 -21.81 5.45
CA GLN A 2 -1.00 -20.36 5.36
C GLN A 2 -0.75 -19.94 3.90
N ASP A 3 -1.68 -19.19 3.32
CA ASP A 3 -1.53 -18.65 1.97
C ASP A 3 -0.45 -17.55 1.98
N PRO A 4 0.69 -17.76 1.32
CA PRO A 4 1.80 -16.79 1.32
C PRO A 4 1.41 -15.44 0.71
N PHE A 5 0.43 -15.39 -0.19
CA PHE A 5 -0.05 -14.12 -0.78
C PHE A 5 -0.89 -13.32 0.22
N LYS A 6 -1.69 -14.03 1.03
CA LYS A 6 -2.48 -13.41 2.11
C LYS A 6 -1.58 -12.79 3.18
N GLU A 7 -0.47 -13.45 3.53
CA GLU A 7 0.52 -12.89 4.45
C GLU A 7 1.17 -11.61 3.89
N LEU A 8 1.58 -11.63 2.62
CA LEU A 8 2.13 -10.45 1.95
C LEU A 8 1.13 -9.29 1.92
N MET A 9 -0.15 -9.55 1.68
CA MET A 9 -1.19 -8.54 1.68
C MET A 9 -1.32 -7.89 3.07
N PHE A 10 -1.47 -8.68 4.14
CA PHE A 10 -1.59 -8.11 5.49
C PHE A 10 -0.35 -7.34 5.92
N ARG A 11 0.84 -7.84 5.60
CA ARG A 11 2.08 -7.12 5.87
C ARG A 11 2.15 -5.80 5.10
N SER A 12 1.61 -5.75 3.88
CA SER A 12 1.58 -4.52 3.07
C SER A 12 0.60 -3.49 3.63
N PHE A 13 -0.53 -3.93 4.16
CA PHE A 13 -1.43 -3.06 4.90
C PHE A 13 -0.81 -2.52 6.18
N LYS A 14 -0.15 -3.37 6.97
CA LYS A 14 0.55 -2.94 8.18
C LYS A 14 1.60 -1.87 7.86
N ASP A 15 2.46 -2.15 6.90
CA ASP A 15 3.56 -1.23 6.56
C ASP A 15 3.03 0.07 5.96
N ALA A 16 1.92 0.05 5.22
CA ALA A 16 1.26 1.27 4.74
C ALA A 16 0.73 2.14 5.88
N MET A 17 0.15 1.53 6.92
CA MET A 17 -0.28 2.25 8.12
C MET A 17 0.91 2.83 8.89
N ASP A 18 1.99 2.07 9.04
CA ASP A 18 3.22 2.54 9.71
C ASP A 18 3.82 3.74 8.96
N ILE A 19 3.97 3.66 7.63
CA ILE A 19 4.48 4.76 6.80
C ILE A 19 3.60 6.01 6.94
N ALA A 20 2.28 5.85 6.92
CA ALA A 20 1.36 6.97 7.08
C ALA A 20 1.47 7.59 8.48
N ALA A 21 1.65 6.78 9.52
CA ALA A 21 1.84 7.25 10.89
C ALA A 21 3.15 8.04 11.03
N ASP A 22 4.25 7.49 10.50
CA ASP A 22 5.57 8.12 10.55
C ASP A 22 5.58 9.47 9.79
N TYR A 23 4.98 9.51 8.60
CA TYR A 23 4.82 10.75 7.85
C TYR A 23 3.99 11.78 8.61
N ASN A 24 2.85 11.38 9.17
CA ASN A 24 1.96 12.30 9.89
C ASN A 24 2.64 12.88 11.14
N ALA A 25 3.43 12.06 11.85
CA ALA A 25 4.21 12.51 13.00
C ALA A 25 5.27 13.53 12.57
N TRP A 26 6.09 13.18 11.57
CA TRP A 26 7.11 14.08 11.03
C TRP A 26 6.50 15.39 10.48
N ALA A 27 5.39 15.31 9.75
CA ALA A 27 4.74 16.48 9.18
C ALA A 27 4.22 17.43 10.27
N GLY A 28 3.69 16.89 11.38
CA GLY A 28 3.25 17.69 12.52
C GLY A 28 4.38 18.40 13.26
N GLU A 29 5.62 17.91 13.14
CA GLU A 29 6.80 18.57 13.69
C GLU A 29 7.44 19.57 12.71
N ALA A 30 7.33 19.30 11.40
CA ALA A 30 8.05 20.04 10.36
C ALA A 30 7.28 21.24 9.77
N PHE A 31 5.95 21.25 9.85
CA PHE A 31 5.11 22.27 9.20
C PHE A 31 4.12 22.91 10.18
N ASP A 32 3.92 24.23 10.05
CA ASP A 32 2.91 24.97 10.83
C ASP A 32 1.47 24.54 10.49
N GLU A 33 1.23 24.12 9.24
CA GLU A 33 -0.03 23.56 8.75
C GLU A 33 0.21 22.17 8.13
N PRO A 34 0.23 21.09 8.94
CA PRO A 34 0.51 19.75 8.43
C PRO A 34 -0.66 19.22 7.58
N MET A 35 -0.34 18.62 6.45
CA MET A 35 -1.30 17.88 5.61
C MET A 35 -1.18 16.38 5.90
N PRO A 36 -2.10 15.79 6.68
CA PRO A 36 -2.03 14.38 7.00
C PRO A 36 -2.39 13.50 5.80
N VAL A 37 -1.83 12.29 5.78
CA VAL A 37 -2.24 11.23 4.86
C VAL A 37 -3.72 10.95 5.04
N GLN A 38 -4.46 11.01 3.94
CA GLN A 38 -5.89 10.70 3.93
C GLN A 38 -6.12 9.20 4.16
N PRO A 39 -7.13 8.80 4.95
CA PRO A 39 -7.37 7.38 5.26
C PRO A 39 -7.55 6.49 4.02
N ASN A 40 -8.14 7.02 2.95
CA ASN A 40 -8.33 6.31 1.68
C ASN A 40 -7.02 6.09 0.89
N ALA A 41 -5.94 6.79 1.21
CA ALA A 41 -4.62 6.57 0.61
C ALA A 41 -3.92 5.32 1.18
N ILE A 42 -4.28 4.89 2.41
CA ILE A 42 -3.65 3.72 3.06
C ILE A 42 -3.88 2.43 2.25
N PRO A 43 -5.12 2.09 1.82
CA PRO A 43 -5.32 0.94 0.94
C PRO A 43 -4.54 1.03 -0.38
N GLN A 44 -4.42 2.22 -0.98
CA GLN A 44 -3.70 2.41 -2.23
C GLN A 44 -2.20 2.14 -2.05
N LEU A 45 -1.61 2.69 -0.98
CA LEU A 45 -0.22 2.44 -0.61
C LEU A 45 0.03 0.96 -0.28
N ALA A 46 -0.90 0.32 0.43
CA ALA A 46 -0.82 -1.11 0.73
C ALA A 46 -0.81 -1.97 -0.54
N MET A 47 -1.63 -1.62 -1.54
CA MET A 47 -1.66 -2.35 -2.82
C MET A 47 -0.37 -2.16 -3.64
N LEU A 48 0.23 -0.97 -3.60
CA LEU A 48 1.53 -0.70 -4.22
C LEU A 48 2.65 -1.56 -3.57
N LEU A 49 2.70 -1.59 -2.24
CA LEU A 49 3.65 -2.41 -1.49
C LEU A 49 3.45 -3.91 -1.74
N TYR A 50 2.19 -4.35 -1.77
CA TYR A 50 1.84 -5.73 -2.07
C TYR A 50 2.32 -6.14 -3.47
N ARG A 51 2.06 -5.31 -4.49
CA ARG A 51 2.52 -5.54 -5.86
C ARG A 51 4.03 -5.68 -5.93
N SER A 52 4.77 -4.75 -5.31
CA SER A 52 6.23 -4.80 -5.26
C SER A 52 6.74 -6.10 -4.63
N ARG A 53 6.10 -6.57 -3.56
CA ARG A 53 6.47 -7.83 -2.88
C ARG A 53 6.14 -9.07 -3.69
N VAL A 54 5.00 -9.07 -4.38
CA VAL A 54 4.63 -10.16 -5.29
C VAL A 54 5.64 -10.24 -6.43
N GLN A 55 6.02 -9.11 -7.04
CA GLN A 55 7.06 -9.06 -8.08
C GLN A 55 8.40 -9.57 -7.55
N ALA A 56 8.85 -9.10 -6.38
CA ALA A 56 10.10 -9.56 -5.77
C ALA A 56 10.10 -11.07 -5.47
N ARG A 57 8.93 -11.64 -5.14
CA ARG A 57 8.79 -13.08 -4.83
C ARG A 57 8.70 -13.95 -6.09
N LEU A 58 8.15 -13.43 -7.18
CA LEU A 58 7.95 -14.16 -8.44
C LEU A 58 9.13 -13.99 -9.44
N GLY A 59 10.04 -13.04 -9.22
CA GLY A 59 11.18 -12.75 -10.11
C GLY A 59 10.84 -11.77 -11.24
N GLU A 60 11.75 -11.59 -12.21
CA GLU A 60 11.60 -10.70 -13.40
C GLU A 60 10.48 -11.12 -14.39
N GLY A 61 9.48 -11.87 -13.94
CA GLY A 61 8.28 -12.16 -14.73
C GLY A 61 7.39 -10.92 -14.81
N SER A 62 7.15 -10.40 -16.01
CA SER A 62 6.14 -9.36 -16.24
C SER A 62 4.78 -9.88 -15.79
N ILE A 63 4.17 -9.21 -14.81
CA ILE A 63 2.77 -9.44 -14.44
C ILE A 63 1.93 -8.57 -15.38
N ASP A 64 1.21 -9.20 -16.30
CA ASP A 64 0.15 -8.54 -17.06
C ASP A 64 -1.06 -8.36 -16.14
N PHE A 65 -1.44 -7.12 -15.92
CA PHE A 65 -2.55 -6.77 -15.03
C PHE A 65 -3.85 -6.75 -15.81
N PRO A 66 -4.97 -7.26 -15.26
CA PRO A 66 -6.28 -6.88 -15.73
C PRO A 66 -6.43 -5.36 -15.55
N GLU A 67 -6.89 -4.67 -16.59
CA GLU A 67 -7.29 -3.27 -16.49
C GLU A 67 -8.29 -3.13 -15.34
N VAL A 68 -8.05 -2.17 -14.45
CA VAL A 68 -8.99 -1.84 -13.38
C VAL A 68 -10.26 -1.35 -14.06
N ASP A 69 -11.33 -2.14 -14.00
CA ASP A 69 -12.65 -1.73 -14.49
C ASP A 69 -13.14 -0.61 -13.57
N ASP A 70 -13.20 0.60 -14.12
CA ASP A 70 -13.71 1.82 -13.44
C ASP A 70 -15.15 1.65 -12.90
N ARG A 71 -15.84 0.56 -13.25
CA ARG A 71 -17.18 0.21 -12.75
C ARG A 71 -17.22 -0.38 -11.34
N MET A 72 -16.09 -0.61 -10.68
CA MET A 72 -16.11 -1.08 -9.28
C MET A 72 -16.46 0.02 -8.25
N TYR A 73 -16.65 1.26 -8.72
CA TYR A 73 -16.96 2.43 -7.89
C TYR A 73 -18.33 3.09 -8.18
N ASP A 74 -19.23 2.42 -8.90
CA ASP A 74 -20.64 2.83 -9.05
C ASP A 74 -21.57 2.08 -8.07
#